data_AF-A0A3D3XR87-F1
#
_entry.id   AF-A0A3D3XR87-F1
#
_cell.length_a   1.000
_cell.length_b   1.000
_cell.length_c   1.000
_cell.angle_alpha   90.00
_cell.angle_beta   90.00
_cell.angle_gamma   90.00
#
_symmetry.space_group_name_H-M   'P 1'
#
loop_
_entity.id
_entity.type
_entity.pdbx_description
1 polymer ?
#
loop_
_entity_poly.entity_id
_entity_poly.type
_entity_poly.pdbx_seq_one_letter_code
_entity_poly.pdbx_strand_id
1 'polypeptide(L)'
;MVGIIGSLIFVGLEMRQSQRIAMAGQQMERTAITTNGFTAFTEAGLDWHSVAFLNRPEQADQYPPGIAAGRNNFHQTLFVYENDYFQFAQGLMPEEVWQAKLEGLTFFYNQCNYRDIMTMRKSFFPLGLIEVIDALPDECSEQ
;
A
#
# COMPACT_ATOMS: atom_id res chain seq x y z
N MET A 1 35.56 -15.61 -28.57
CA MET A 1 35.45 -14.79 -27.35
C MET A 1 34.25 -13.84 -27.37
N VAL A 2 34.01 -13.08 -28.44
CA VAL A 2 32.86 -12.15 -28.54
C VAL A 2 31.50 -12.81 -28.26
N GLY A 3 31.26 -14.02 -28.76
CA GLY A 3 30.01 -14.75 -28.50
C GLY A 3 29.81 -15.14 -27.02
N ILE A 4 30.89 -15.40 -26.27
CA ILE A 4 30.84 -15.71 -24.84
C ILE A 4 30.55 -14.44 -24.02
N ILE A 5 31.13 -13.31 -24.41
CA ILE A 5 30.86 -12.03 -23.75
C ILE A 5 29.40 -11.62 -23.99
N GLY A 6 28.90 -11.79 -25.22
CA GLY A 6 27.51 -11.51 -25.56
C GLY A 6 26.51 -12.37 -24.77
N SER A 7 26.77 -13.68 -24.65
CA SER A 7 25.89 -14.58 -23.87
C SER A 7 25.88 -14.23 -22.38
N LEU A 8 27.03 -13.88 -21.79
CA LEU A 8 27.11 -13.49 -20.38
C LEU A 8 26.38 -12.18 -20.09
N ILE A 9 26.44 -11.20 -20.99
CA ILE A 9 25.68 -9.94 -20.86
C ILE A 9 24.18 -10.23 -20.87
N PHE A 10 23.72 -11.05 -21.82
CA PHE A 10 22.30 -11.42 -21.92
C PHE A 10 21.80 -12.12 -20.64
N VAL A 11 22.53 -13.13 -20.16
CA VAL A 11 22.21 -13.81 -18.89
C VAL A 11 22.22 -12.83 -17.71
N GLY A 12 23.17 -11.90 -17.66
CA GLY A 12 23.22 -10.88 -16.62
C GLY A 12 21.96 -9.99 -16.59
N LEU A 13 21.42 -9.62 -17.76
CA LEU A 13 20.18 -8.86 -17.87
C LEU A 13 18.96 -9.67 -17.42
N GLU A 14 18.86 -10.93 -17.84
CA GLU A 14 17.77 -11.83 -17.42
C GLU A 14 17.78 -12.09 -15.90
N MET A 15 18.96 -12.33 -15.31
CA MET A 15 19.09 -12.50 -13.85
C MET A 15 18.66 -11.25 -13.08
N ARG A 16 19.00 -10.05 -13.57
CA ARG A 16 18.57 -8.79 -12.94
C ARG A 16 17.05 -8.64 -12.99
N GLN A 17 16.42 -8.98 -14.12
CA GLN A 17 14.96 -8.97 -14.24
C GLN A 17 14.30 -9.99 -13.30
N SER A 18 14.83 -11.22 -13.26
CA SER A 18 14.35 -12.27 -12.36
C SER A 18 14.43 -11.85 -10.89
N GLN A 19 15.56 -11.27 -10.47
CA GLN A 19 15.72 -10.72 -9.12
C GLN A 19 14.69 -9.63 -8.82
N ARG A 20 14.42 -8.72 -9.76
CA ARG A 20 13.41 -7.66 -9.60
C ARG A 20 12.01 -8.23 -9.40
N ILE A 21 11.62 -9.22 -10.21
CA ILE A 21 10.33 -9.90 -10.09
C ILE A 21 10.23 -10.62 -8.74
N ALA A 22 11.30 -11.31 -8.31
CA ALA A 22 11.33 -12.00 -7.03
C ALA A 22 11.14 -11.04 -5.84
N MET A 23 11.81 -9.88 -5.85
CA MET A 23 11.62 -8.87 -4.79
C MET A 23 10.20 -8.31 -4.77
N ALA A 24 9.59 -8.08 -5.93
CA ALA A 24 8.19 -7.65 -6.00
C ALA A 24 7.21 -8.71 -5.52
N GLY A 25 7.45 -9.98 -5.85
CA GLY A 25 6.69 -11.10 -5.29
C GLY A 25 6.77 -11.16 -3.77
N GLN A 26 7.96 -10.97 -3.19
CA GLN A 26 8.13 -10.88 -1.74
C GLN A 26 7.39 -9.70 -1.12
N GLN A 27 7.39 -8.53 -1.77
CA GLN A 27 6.64 -7.36 -1.29
C GLN A 27 5.13 -7.60 -1.33
N MET A 28 4.63 -8.26 -2.37
CA MET A 28 3.23 -8.68 -2.47
C MET A 28 2.85 -9.67 -1.36
N GLU A 29 3.70 -10.66 -1.07
CA GLU A 29 3.47 -11.62 0.01
C GLU A 29 3.42 -10.96 1.39
N ARG A 30 4.34 -10.02 1.67
CA ARG A 30 4.31 -9.22 2.90
C ARG A 30 3.03 -8.41 3.03
N THR A 31 2.60 -7.81 1.92
CA THR A 31 1.32 -7.07 1.86
C THR A 31 0.17 -8.02 2.17
N ALA A 32 0.13 -9.21 1.56
CA ALA A 32 -0.91 -10.21 1.80
C ALA A 32 -0.97 -10.67 3.27
N ILE A 33 0.18 -10.94 3.90
CA ILE A 33 0.25 -11.29 5.33
C ILE A 33 -0.30 -10.15 6.19
N THR A 34 0.11 -8.91 5.94
CA THR A 34 -0.38 -7.75 6.67
C THR A 34 -1.88 -7.56 6.46
N THR A 35 -2.39 -7.76 5.23
CA THR A 35 -3.83 -7.63 4.96
C THR A 35 -4.67 -8.70 5.65
N ASN A 36 -4.16 -9.94 5.76
CA ASN A 36 -4.82 -10.99 6.54
C ASN A 36 -4.88 -10.64 8.04
N GLY A 37 -3.90 -9.88 8.54
CA GLY A 37 -3.94 -9.31 9.88
C GLY A 37 -5.15 -8.40 10.10
N PHE A 38 -5.49 -7.51 9.15
CA PHE A 38 -6.68 -6.67 9.27
C PHE A 38 -7.97 -7.48 9.30
N THR A 39 -8.05 -8.58 8.53
CA THR A 39 -9.20 -9.48 8.56
C THR A 39 -9.41 -10.05 9.96
N ALA A 40 -8.35 -10.53 10.62
CA ALA A 40 -8.45 -11.07 11.98
C ALA A 40 -8.90 -10.01 13.00
N PHE A 41 -8.40 -8.77 12.91
CA PHE A 41 -8.86 -7.67 13.76
C PHE A 41 -10.33 -7.32 13.51
N THR A 42 -10.73 -7.32 12.24
CA THR A 42 -12.11 -7.01 11.83
C THR A 42 -13.09 -8.08 12.32
N GLU A 43 -12.74 -9.37 12.21
CA GLU A 43 -13.53 -10.49 12.74
C GLU A 43 -13.66 -10.44 14.27
N ALA A 44 -12.62 -9.97 14.96
CA ALA A 44 -12.63 -9.75 16.41
C ALA A 44 -13.40 -8.48 16.83
N GLY A 45 -13.83 -7.64 15.88
CA GLY A 45 -14.48 -6.36 16.15
C GLY A 45 -13.53 -5.31 16.74
N LEU A 46 -12.22 -5.43 16.50
CA LEU A 46 -11.18 -4.57 17.07
C LEU A 46 -10.61 -3.60 16.02
N ASP A 47 -10.31 -2.38 16.44
CA ASP A 47 -9.61 -1.36 15.67
C ASP A 47 -8.10 -1.62 15.69
N TRP A 48 -7.55 -2.00 14.54
CA TRP A 48 -6.12 -2.26 14.40
C TRP A 48 -5.28 -1.00 14.55
N HIS A 49 -5.81 0.17 14.14
CA HIS A 49 -5.10 1.45 14.21
C HIS A 49 -4.67 1.78 15.66
N SER A 50 -5.57 1.59 16.61
CA SER A 50 -5.30 1.83 18.04
C SER A 50 -4.12 1.00 18.55
N VAL A 51 -4.00 -0.25 18.11
CA VAL A 51 -2.88 -1.13 18.48
C VAL A 51 -1.59 -0.73 17.76
N ALA A 52 -1.62 -0.72 16.42
CA ALA A 52 -0.40 -0.68 15.62
C ALA A 52 0.21 0.71 15.49
N PHE A 53 -0.62 1.76 15.53
CA PHE A 53 -0.22 3.12 15.21
C PHE A 53 -0.32 4.07 16.40
N LEU A 54 -1.36 3.95 17.23
CA LEU A 54 -1.47 4.74 18.45
C LEU A 54 -0.69 4.13 19.63
N ASN A 55 -0.30 2.85 19.54
CA ASN A 55 0.31 2.08 20.63
C ASN A 55 -0.54 2.11 21.91
N ARG A 56 -1.86 1.94 21.74
CA ARG A 56 -2.88 1.96 22.79
C ARG A 56 -3.82 0.77 22.64
N PRO A 57 -3.36 -0.45 22.94
CA PRO A 57 -4.16 -1.65 22.76
C PRO A 57 -5.43 -1.68 23.63
N GLU A 58 -5.44 -0.96 24.75
CA GLU A 58 -6.63 -0.74 25.60
C GLU A 58 -7.73 0.09 24.94
N GLN A 59 -7.46 0.67 23.76
CA GLN A 59 -8.44 1.42 22.96
C GLN A 59 -8.98 0.61 21.77
N ALA A 60 -8.49 -0.60 21.55
CA ALA A 60 -8.82 -1.40 20.38
C ALA A 60 -10.30 -1.75 20.26
N ASP A 61 -11.03 -1.84 21.37
CA ASP A 61 -12.46 -2.19 21.43
C ASP A 61 -13.37 -0.97 21.66
N GLN A 62 -12.84 0.25 21.63
CA GLN A 62 -13.61 1.46 21.92
C GLN A 62 -14.54 1.89 20.77
N TYR A 63 -14.25 1.45 19.54
CA TYR A 63 -15.10 1.71 18.39
C TYR A 63 -16.17 0.63 18.24
N PRO A 64 -17.41 0.98 17.84
CA PRO A 64 -18.38 -0.01 17.39
C PRO A 64 -17.79 -0.87 16.25
N PRO A 65 -18.09 -2.18 16.18
CA PRO A 65 -17.44 -3.09 15.22
C PRO A 65 -17.50 -2.62 13.76
N GLY A 66 -18.61 -2.00 13.34
CA GLY A 66 -18.73 -1.46 11.98
C GLY A 66 -17.78 -0.28 11.69
N ILE A 67 -17.52 0.57 12.69
CA ILE A 67 -16.57 1.68 12.56
C ILE A 67 -15.13 1.16 12.58
N ALA A 68 -14.83 0.22 13.49
CA ALA A 68 -13.53 -0.47 13.53
C ALA A 68 -13.24 -1.17 12.19
N ALA A 69 -14.23 -1.86 11.62
CA ALA A 69 -14.13 -2.51 10.31
C ALA A 69 -13.83 -1.50 9.19
N GLY A 70 -14.48 -0.33 9.18
CA GLY A 70 -14.20 0.74 8.22
C GLY A 70 -12.76 1.26 8.31
N ARG A 71 -12.27 1.50 9.53
CA ARG A 71 -10.88 1.93 9.79
C ARG A 71 -9.86 0.87 9.37
N ASN A 72 -10.12 -0.41 9.69
CA ASN A 72 -9.28 -1.53 9.27
C ASN A 72 -9.26 -1.68 7.74
N ASN A 73 -10.41 -1.56 7.08
CA ASN A 73 -10.51 -1.60 5.62
C ASN A 73 -9.70 -0.46 4.99
N PHE A 74 -9.75 0.74 5.56
CA PHE A 74 -8.98 1.86 5.05
C PHE A 74 -7.46 1.60 5.14
N HIS A 75 -6.99 1.03 6.25
CA HIS A 75 -5.60 0.59 6.39
C HIS A 75 -5.20 -0.49 5.39
N GLN A 76 -6.06 -1.48 5.19
CA GLN A 76 -5.86 -2.55 4.22
C GLN A 76 -5.68 -1.97 2.82
N THR A 77 -6.59 -1.08 2.42
CA THR A 77 -6.55 -0.37 1.14
C THR A 77 -5.24 0.41 0.97
N LEU A 78 -4.78 1.11 2.01
CA LEU A 78 -3.52 1.86 1.96
C LEU A 78 -2.29 0.97 1.80
N PHE A 79 -2.25 -0.22 2.42
CA PHE A 79 -1.17 -1.18 2.19
C PHE A 79 -1.19 -1.74 0.76
N VAL A 80 -2.38 -1.97 0.19
CA VAL A 80 -2.51 -2.39 -1.21
C VAL A 80 -1.99 -1.30 -2.15
N TYR A 81 -2.35 -0.03 -1.95
CA TYR A 81 -1.85 1.04 -2.82
C TYR A 81 -0.36 1.31 -2.68
N GLU A 82 0.21 1.12 -1.49
CA GLU A 82 1.66 1.14 -1.30
C GLU A 82 2.35 0.02 -2.10
N ASN A 83 1.78 -1.19 -2.10
CA ASN A 83 2.27 -2.30 -2.92
C ASN A 83 2.10 -2.03 -4.42
N ASP A 84 0.96 -1.51 -4.84
CA ASP A 84 0.67 -1.17 -6.24
C ASP A 84 1.67 -0.12 -6.76
N TYR A 85 1.93 0.93 -5.97
CA TYR A 85 2.96 1.92 -6.27
C TYR A 85 4.35 1.28 -6.39
N PHE A 86 4.71 0.40 -5.45
CA PHE A 86 5.98 -0.32 -5.52
C PHE A 86 6.10 -1.11 -6.83
N GLN A 87 5.07 -1.86 -7.21
CA GLN A 87 5.06 -2.62 -8.47
C GLN A 87 5.17 -1.70 -9.70
N PHE A 88 4.45 -0.57 -9.71
CA PHE A 88 4.53 0.43 -10.77
C PHE A 88 5.92 1.07 -10.88
N ALA A 89 6.51 1.51 -9.76
CA ALA A 89 7.88 2.04 -9.73
C ALA A 89 8.93 0.98 -10.15
N GLN A 90 8.61 -0.30 -9.97
CA GLN A 90 9.38 -1.42 -10.51
C GLN A 90 9.04 -1.77 -11.98
N GLY A 91 8.26 -0.98 -12.70
CA GLY A 91 7.89 -1.28 -14.10
C GLY A 91 7.23 -2.66 -14.28
N LEU A 92 6.63 -3.19 -13.21
CA LEU A 92 5.91 -4.47 -13.19
C LEU A 92 4.39 -4.27 -13.27
N MET A 93 3.94 -3.03 -13.36
CA MET A 93 2.55 -2.66 -13.58
C MET A 93 2.45 -1.79 -14.84
N PRO A 94 1.59 -2.14 -15.81
CA PRO A 94 1.31 -1.28 -16.96
C PRO A 94 0.79 0.10 -16.52
N GLU A 95 1.11 1.13 -17.29
CA GLU A 95 0.73 2.51 -16.96
C GLU A 95 -0.79 2.68 -16.90
N GLU A 96 -1.52 2.08 -17.83
CA GLU A 96 -2.98 2.13 -17.86
C GLU A 96 -3.63 1.49 -16.62
N VAL A 97 -3.00 0.44 -16.07
CA VAL A 97 -3.44 -0.19 -14.82
C VAL A 97 -3.16 0.74 -13.65
N TRP A 98 -1.99 1.37 -13.62
CA TRP A 98 -1.63 2.33 -12.58
C TRP A 98 -2.55 3.55 -12.57
N GLN A 99 -2.88 4.12 -13.73
CA GLN A 99 -3.82 5.24 -13.81
C GLN A 99 -5.21 4.88 -13.26
N ALA A 100 -5.72 3.68 -13.56
CA ALA A 100 -6.98 3.21 -12.98
C ALA A 100 -6.89 3.06 -11.44
N LYS A 101 -5.74 2.65 -10.91
CA LYS A 101 -5.48 2.60 -9.46
C LYS A 101 -5.43 4.00 -8.84
N LEU A 102 -4.87 5.00 -9.52
CA LEU A 102 -4.86 6.39 -9.04
C LEU A 102 -6.27 6.96 -8.90
N GLU A 103 -7.18 6.68 -9.82
CA GLU A 103 -8.59 7.06 -9.70
C GLU A 103 -9.23 6.45 -8.43
N GLY A 104 -8.96 5.16 -8.20
CA GLY A 104 -9.40 4.48 -6.97
C GLY A 104 -8.78 5.09 -5.71
N LEU A 105 -7.47 5.37 -5.72
CA LEU A 105 -6.78 6.00 -4.60
C LEU A 105 -7.35 7.40 -4.31
N THR A 106 -7.69 8.17 -5.34
CA THR A 106 -8.32 9.49 -5.21
C THR A 106 -9.65 9.39 -4.48
N PHE A 107 -10.50 8.44 -4.88
CA PHE A 107 -11.76 8.18 -4.18
C PHE A 107 -11.54 7.85 -2.68
N PHE A 108 -10.57 7.01 -2.35
CA PHE A 108 -10.27 6.69 -0.95
C PHE A 108 -9.62 7.87 -0.21
N TYR A 109 -8.74 8.63 -0.84
CA TYR A 109 -8.11 9.81 -0.27
C TYR A 109 -9.14 10.85 0.21
N ASN A 110 -10.23 10.99 -0.55
CA ASN A 110 -11.35 11.88 -0.23
C ASN A 110 -12.39 11.28 0.73
N GLN A 111 -12.14 10.11 1.35
CA GLN A 111 -12.94 9.62 2.47
C GLN A 111 -12.56 10.32 3.78
N CYS A 112 -13.08 11.54 3.97
CA CYS A 112 -12.63 12.46 5.02
C CYS A 112 -12.74 11.94 6.46
N ASN A 113 -13.62 10.97 6.72
CA ASN A 113 -13.74 10.31 8.03
C ASN A 113 -12.47 9.58 8.49
N TYR A 114 -11.54 9.29 7.58
CA TYR A 114 -10.29 8.56 7.85
C TYR A 114 -9.03 9.44 7.66
N ARG A 115 -9.19 10.77 7.73
CA ARG A 115 -8.07 11.70 7.49
C ARG A 115 -6.95 11.54 8.52
N ASP A 116 -7.28 11.18 9.76
CA ASP A 116 -6.32 10.83 10.81
C ASP A 116 -5.42 9.66 10.36
N ILE A 117 -6.05 8.60 9.84
CA ILE A 117 -5.36 7.41 9.34
C ILE A 117 -4.49 7.76 8.12
N MET A 118 -5.04 8.48 7.13
CA MET A 118 -4.28 8.88 5.93
C MET A 118 -3.05 9.71 6.31
N THR A 119 -3.24 10.74 7.14
CA THR A 119 -2.14 11.62 7.58
C THR A 119 -1.05 10.83 8.26
N MET A 120 -1.42 9.93 9.17
CA MET A 120 -0.46 9.10 9.88
C MET A 120 0.23 8.10 8.95
N ARG A 121 -0.50 7.43 8.05
CA ARG A 121 0.07 6.45 7.13
C ARG A 121 1.01 7.07 6.11
N LYS A 122 0.67 8.25 5.60
CA LYS A 122 1.45 8.98 4.61
C LYS A 122 2.88 9.26 5.06
N SER A 123 3.12 9.50 6.36
CA SER A 123 4.49 9.71 6.88
C SER A 123 5.39 8.47 6.83
N PHE A 124 4.83 7.28 6.61
CA PHE A 124 5.58 6.03 6.50
C PHE A 124 5.76 5.56 5.05
N PHE A 125 5.11 6.21 4.09
CA PHE A 125 5.20 5.84 2.68
C PHE A 125 6.53 6.27 2.04
N PRO A 126 6.96 5.58 0.96
CA PRO A 126 8.10 6.04 0.18
C PRO A 126 7.82 7.41 -0.44
N LEU A 127 8.86 8.24 -0.58
CA LEU A 127 8.75 9.63 -1.04
C LEU A 127 7.94 9.78 -2.33
N GLY A 128 8.17 8.94 -3.34
CA GLY A 128 7.43 9.08 -4.60
C GLY A 128 5.94 8.72 -4.49
N LEU A 129 5.52 7.90 -3.52
CA LEU A 129 4.09 7.71 -3.24
C LEU A 129 3.50 8.91 -2.49
N ILE A 130 4.28 9.51 -1.59
CA ILE A 130 3.89 10.76 -0.92
C ILE A 130 3.62 11.85 -1.95
N GLU A 131 4.53 12.04 -2.91
CA GLU A 131 4.38 13.01 -4.00
C GLU A 131 3.14 12.73 -4.87
N VAL A 132 2.87 11.46 -5.18
CA VAL A 132 1.63 11.05 -5.87
C VAL A 132 0.40 11.45 -5.07
N ILE A 133 0.37 11.18 -3.76
CA ILE A 133 -0.76 11.51 -2.89
C ILE A 133 -0.92 13.03 -2.72
N ASP A 134 0.19 13.78 -2.60
CA ASP A 134 0.19 15.24 -2.52
C ASP A 134 -0.36 15.92 -3.77
N ALA A 135 -0.30 15.26 -4.92
CA ALA A 135 -0.84 15.76 -6.18
C ALA A 135 -2.35 15.50 -6.35
N LEU A 136 -2.97 14.72 -5.48
CA LEU A 136 -4.40 14.39 -5.57
C LEU A 136 -5.28 15.59 -5.14
N PRO A 137 -6.47 15.76 -5.75
CA PRO A 137 -7.42 16.78 -5.31
C PRO A 137 -7.90 16.49 -3.88
N ASP A 138 -7.86 17.49 -3.00
CA ASP A 138 -8.21 17.37 -1.57
C ASP A 138 -9.57 18.01 -1.24
N GLU A 139 -10.63 17.21 -1.33
CA GLU A 139 -12.01 17.61 -1.06
C GLU A 139 -12.33 17.69 0.45
N CYS A 140 -11.42 17.21 1.31
CA CYS A 140 -11.59 17.23 2.76
C CYS A 140 -11.17 18.56 3.39
N SER A 141 -10.42 19.39 2.66
CA SER A 141 -9.98 20.72 3.10
C SER A 141 -11.09 21.78 3.07
N GLU A 142 -12.22 21.48 2.42
CA GLU A 142 -13.37 22.38 2.26
C GLU A 142 -14.52 22.10 3.26
N GLN A 143 -14.35 21.17 4.21
CA GLN A 143 -15.36 20.77 5.20
C GLN A 143 -15.16 21.37 6.59
#